data_AF-A0A1B1ZHL5-F1
#
_entry.id   AF-A0A1B1ZHL5-F1
#
_cell.length_a   1.000
_cell.length_b   1.000
_cell.length_c   1.000
_cell.angle_alpha   90.00
_cell.angle_beta   90.00
_cell.angle_gamma   90.00
#
_symmetry.space_group_name_H-M   'P 1'
#
loop_
_entity.id
_entity.type
_entity.pdbx_description
1 polymer ?
#
loop_
_entity_poly.entity_id
_entity_poly.type
_entity_poly.pdbx_seq_one_letter_code
_entity_poly.pdbx_strand_id
1 'polypeptide(L)'
;MNPHLLEQRVASVSGGTDLADDARARLAAHKATADSCRRRTVERRAELERTLSGVDRGRDALDLMLELDALERVQDRIDQRLSELCESLSETRTPRYGDAQPV
;
A
#
# COMPACT_ATOMS: atom_id res chain seq x y z
N MET A 1 -0.38 7.56 -7.25
CA MET A 1 -0.13 8.07 -5.88
C MET A 1 1.36 7.95 -5.58
N ASN A 2 2.01 8.94 -4.95
CA ASN A 2 3.44 8.83 -4.62
C ASN A 2 3.59 7.85 -3.42
N PRO A 3 4.34 6.74 -3.56
CA PRO A 3 4.50 5.74 -2.50
C PRO A 3 4.96 6.33 -1.17
N HIS A 4 5.84 7.34 -1.24
CA HIS A 4 6.39 7.98 -0.06
C HIS A 4 5.33 8.77 0.73
N LEU A 5 4.38 9.40 0.03
CA LEU A 5 3.27 10.12 0.68
C LEU A 5 2.31 9.14 1.37
N LEU A 6 2.09 7.96 0.78
CA LEU A 6 1.25 6.92 1.38
C LEU A 6 1.90 6.35 2.65
N GLU A 7 3.20 6.08 2.63
CA GLU A 7 3.95 5.59 3.80
C GLU A 7 3.91 6.59 4.96
N GLN A 8 4.12 7.88 4.70
CA GLN A 8 4.01 8.93 5.71
C GLN A 8 2.59 8.99 6.31
N ARG A 9 1.56 8.84 5.46
CA ARG A 9 0.16 8.86 5.91
C ARG A 9 -0.16 7.68 6.82
N VAL A 10 0.28 6.48 6.45
CA VAL A 10 0.12 5.26 7.28
C VAL A 10 0.85 5.40 8.61
N ALA A 11 2.07 5.95 8.62
CA ALA A 11 2.82 6.20 9.84
C ALA A 11 2.09 7.18 10.78
N SER A 12 1.55 8.26 10.22
CA SER A 12 0.78 9.27 10.97
C SER A 12 -0.48 8.69 11.62
N VAL A 13 -1.25 7.87 10.88
CA VAL A 13 -2.48 7.25 11.40
C VAL A 13 -2.18 6.19 12.46
N SER A 14 -1.20 5.32 12.22
CA SER A 14 -0.84 4.22 13.14
C SER A 14 -0.20 4.67 14.45
N GLY A 15 0.50 5.82 14.45
CA GLY A 15 1.13 6.41 15.63
C GLY A 15 0.18 7.20 16.55
N GLY A 16 -1.10 7.33 16.17
CA GLY A 16 -2.12 7.93 17.04
C GLY A 16 -2.50 7.04 18.21
N THR A 17 -2.55 7.61 19.42
CA THR A 17 -3.02 6.94 20.64
C THR A 17 -4.50 6.59 20.62
N ASP A 18 -5.28 7.30 19.81
CA ASP A 18 -6.76 7.19 19.79
C ASP A 18 -7.28 6.13 18.81
N LEU A 19 -6.38 5.45 18.09
CA LEU A 19 -6.78 4.42 17.13
C LEU A 19 -7.12 3.12 17.87
N ALA A 20 -8.35 2.64 17.70
CA ALA A 20 -8.79 1.34 18.23
C ALA A 20 -7.88 0.20 17.72
N ASP A 21 -7.64 -0.81 18.56
CA ASP A 21 -6.72 -1.91 18.25
C ASP A 21 -7.10 -2.68 16.98
N ASP A 22 -8.40 -2.90 16.76
CA ASP A 22 -8.91 -3.55 15.55
C ASP A 22 -8.62 -2.73 14.28
N ALA A 23 -8.76 -1.40 14.37
CA ALA A 23 -8.44 -0.50 13.27
C ALA A 23 -6.93 -0.47 12.97
N ARG A 24 -6.10 -0.52 14.03
CA ARG A 24 -4.64 -0.63 13.90
C ARG A 24 -4.23 -1.97 13.27
N ALA A 25 -4.83 -3.08 13.69
CA ALA A 25 -4.58 -4.41 13.13
C ALA A 25 -4.99 -4.47 11.66
N ARG A 26 -6.14 -3.90 11.30
CA ARG A 26 -6.60 -3.81 9.91
C ARG A 26 -5.64 -3.00 9.06
N LEU A 27 -5.23 -1.81 9.50
CA LEU A 27 -4.25 -0.98 8.80
C LEU A 27 -2.91 -1.72 8.59
N ALA A 28 -2.43 -2.43 9.61
CA ALA A 28 -1.22 -3.23 9.52
C ALA A 28 -1.32 -4.36 8.49
N ALA A 29 -2.47 -5.06 8.42
CA ALA A 29 -2.69 -6.12 7.44
C ALA A 29 -2.72 -5.57 5.99
N HIS A 30 -3.37 -4.42 5.77
CA HIS A 30 -3.37 -3.77 4.46
C HIS A 30 -1.97 -3.31 4.05
N LYS A 31 -1.20 -2.73 4.98
CA LYS A 31 0.20 -2.37 4.74
C LYS A 31 1.05 -3.59 4.39
N ALA A 32 0.96 -4.66 5.18
CA ALA A 32 1.71 -5.89 4.93
C ALA A 32 1.40 -6.49 3.55
N THR A 33 0.15 -6.40 3.10
CA THR A 33 -0.28 -6.83 1.77
C THR A 33 0.36 -5.96 0.68
N ALA A 34 0.37 -4.64 0.86
CA ALA A 34 1.03 -3.70 -0.06
C ALA A 34 2.54 -3.99 -0.15
N ASP A 35 3.21 -4.16 0.99
CA ASP A 35 4.64 -4.44 1.07
C ASP A 35 5.00 -5.78 0.40
N SER A 36 4.16 -6.80 0.58
CA SER A 36 4.32 -8.08 -0.08
C SER A 36 4.21 -7.98 -1.60
N CYS A 37 3.26 -7.19 -2.11
CA CYS A 37 3.10 -6.98 -3.53
C CYS A 37 4.30 -6.22 -4.13
N ARG A 38 4.77 -5.14 -3.46
CA ARG A 38 5.99 -4.41 -3.84
C ARG A 38 7.22 -5.32 -3.94
N ARG A 39 7.44 -6.19 -2.93
CA ARG A 39 8.56 -7.15 -2.95
C ARG A 39 8.49 -8.10 -4.14
N ARG A 40 7.30 -8.66 -4.41
CA ARG A 40 7.10 -9.56 -5.54
C ARG A 40 7.34 -8.86 -6.88
N THR A 41 6.94 -7.59 -7.03
CA THR A 41 7.25 -6.80 -8.23
C THR A 41 8.77 -6.63 -8.41
N VAL A 42 9.51 -6.32 -7.34
CA VAL A 42 10.98 -6.18 -7.41
C VAL A 42 11.64 -7.51 -7.80
N GLU A 43 11.22 -8.62 -7.20
CA GLU A 43 11.72 -9.96 -7.53
C GLU A 43 11.50 -10.31 -9.01
N ARG A 44 10.31 -10.01 -9.55
CA ARG A 44 9.97 -10.28 -10.96
C ARG A 44 10.72 -9.35 -11.92
N ARG A 45 10.95 -8.09 -11.55
CA ARG A 45 11.81 -7.18 -12.34
C ARG A 45 13.24 -7.71 -12.42
N ALA A 46 13.81 -8.15 -11.29
CA ALA A 46 15.14 -8.75 -11.27
C ALA A 46 15.20 -10.06 -12.10
N GLU A 47 14.14 -10.86 -12.11
CA GLU A 47 14.03 -12.05 -12.97
C GLU A 47 13.96 -11.71 -14.45
N LEU A 48 13.20 -10.67 -14.81
CA LEU A 48 13.13 -10.16 -16.18
C LEU A 48 14.50 -9.66 -16.64
N GLU A 49 15.22 -8.88 -15.83
CA GLU A 49 16.57 -8.40 -16.14
C GLU A 49 17.54 -9.56 -16.41
N ARG A 50 17.52 -10.60 -15.57
CA ARG A 50 18.32 -11.81 -15.78
C ARG A 50 17.95 -12.53 -17.07
N THR A 51 16.66 -12.63 -17.36
CA THR A 51 16.15 -13.28 -18.58
C THR A 51 16.59 -12.51 -19.84
N LEU A 52 16.44 -11.18 -19.83
CA LEU A 52 16.86 -10.32 -20.94
C LEU A 52 18.38 -10.29 -21.15
N SER A 53 19.15 -10.44 -20.08
CA SER A 53 20.62 -10.58 -20.17
C SER A 53 21.08 -11.95 -20.69
N GLY A 54 20.17 -12.91 -20.85
CA GLY A 54 20.46 -14.27 -21.31
C GLY A 54 21.13 -15.16 -20.26
N VAL A 55 21.28 -14.68 -19.02
CA VAL A 55 21.84 -15.43 -17.88
C VAL A 55 20.90 -16.54 -17.41
N ASP A 56 19.59 -16.35 -17.57
CA ASP A 56 18.55 -17.31 -17.24
C ASP A 56 17.59 -17.48 -18.42
N ARG A 57 17.24 -18.72 -18.76
CA ARG A 57 16.27 -19.05 -19.83
C ARG A 57 15.07 -19.81 -19.29
N GLY A 58 14.88 -19.85 -17.97
CA GLY A 58 13.84 -20.64 -17.33
C GLY A 58 12.41 -20.19 -17.63
N ARG A 59 12.19 -18.94 -18.06
CA ARG A 59 10.86 -18.36 -18.30
C ARG A 59 10.88 -17.37 -19.47
N ASP A 60 9.77 -17.24 -20.19
CA ASP A 60 9.64 -16.27 -21.29
C ASP A 60 9.61 -14.83 -20.73
N ALA A 61 10.37 -13.93 -21.37
CA ALA A 61 10.41 -12.52 -21.00
C ALA A 61 9.03 -11.84 -21.15
N LEU A 62 8.25 -12.24 -22.16
CA LEU A 62 6.90 -11.72 -22.37
C LEU A 62 5.96 -12.09 -21.20
N ASP A 63 6.04 -13.33 -20.73
CA ASP A 63 5.25 -13.79 -19.58
C ASP A 63 5.60 -13.01 -18.31
N LEU A 64 6.89 -12.72 -18.09
CA LEU A 64 7.34 -11.89 -16.97
C LEU A 64 6.85 -10.44 -17.08
N MET A 65 6.84 -9.87 -18.28
CA MET A 65 6.29 -8.52 -18.52
C MET A 65 4.78 -8.45 -18.25
N LEU A 66 4.03 -9.48 -18.67
CA LEU A 66 2.59 -9.57 -18.39
C LEU A 66 2.31 -9.75 -16.89
N GLU A 67 3.09 -10.58 -16.19
CA GLU A 67 2.99 -10.73 -14.73
C GLU A 67 3.29 -9.40 -14.02
N LEU A 68 4.29 -8.64 -14.49
CA LEU A 68 4.63 -7.33 -13.94
C LEU A 68 3.53 -6.30 -14.13
N ASP A 69 2.93 -6.17 -15.32
CA ASP A 69 1.78 -5.27 -15.55
C ASP A 69 0.59 -5.63 -14.64
N ALA A 70 0.31 -6.93 -14.48
CA ALA A 70 -0.73 -7.38 -13.57
C ALA A 70 -0.43 -7.02 -12.11
N LEU A 71 0.82 -7.19 -11.66
CA LEU A 71 1.27 -6.82 -10.32
C LEU A 71 1.20 -5.31 -10.08
N GLU A 72 1.56 -4.49 -11.06
CA GLU A 72 1.47 -3.02 -10.96
C GLU A 72 0.01 -2.56 -10.81
N ARG A 73 -0.91 -3.10 -11.61
CA ARG A 73 -2.35 -2.82 -11.45
C ARG A 73 -2.91 -3.29 -10.11
N VAL A 74 -2.41 -4.41 -9.59
CA VAL A 74 -2.78 -4.89 -8.25
C VAL A 74 -2.24 -3.94 -7.17
N GLN A 75 -1.00 -3.49 -7.30
CA GLN A 75 -0.38 -2.54 -6.39
C GLN A 75 -1.17 -1.23 -6.35
N ASP A 76 -1.55 -0.68 -7.49
CA ASP A 76 -2.34 0.56 -7.56
C ASP A 76 -3.68 0.42 -6.83
N ARG A 77 -4.37 -0.72 -7.00
CA ARG A 77 -5.63 -0.99 -6.30
C ARG A 77 -5.44 -1.16 -4.79
N ILE A 78 -4.35 -1.78 -4.36
CA ILE A 78 -4.03 -1.93 -2.94
C ILE A 78 -3.71 -0.56 -2.33
N ASP A 79 -2.88 0.23 -3.00
CA ASP A 79 -2.49 1.57 -2.56
C ASP A 79 -3.72 2.48 -2.46
N GLN A 80 -4.63 2.44 -3.43
CA GLN A 80 -5.89 3.17 -3.40
C GLN A 80 -6.73 2.80 -2.16
N ARG A 81 -6.96 1.51 -1.92
CA ARG A 81 -7.70 1.02 -0.75
C ARG A 81 -7.02 1.40 0.57
N LEU A 82 -5.69 1.38 0.61
CA LEU A 82 -4.93 1.78 1.78
C LEU A 82 -5.06 3.28 2.05
N SER A 83 -5.10 4.12 1.01
CA SER A 83 -5.36 5.55 1.15
C SER A 83 -6.77 5.83 1.66
N GLU A 84 -7.79 5.18 1.09
CA GLU A 84 -9.18 5.28 1.56
C GLU A 84 -9.33 4.85 3.02
N LEU A 85 -8.64 3.78 3.42
CA LEU A 85 -8.61 3.34 4.81
C LEU A 85 -7.97 4.41 5.71
N CYS A 86 -6.82 4.95 5.32
CA CYS A 86 -6.17 6.04 6.06
C CYS A 86 -7.07 7.28 6.17
N GLU A 87 -7.82 7.62 5.12
CA GLU A 87 -8.80 8.71 5.12
C GLU A 87 -9.91 8.48 6.13
N SER A 88 -10.57 7.32 6.07
CA SER A 88 -11.65 6.98 7.01
C SER A 88 -11.19 7.03 8.47
N LEU A 89 -9.99 6.52 8.76
CA LEU A 89 -9.43 6.52 10.11
C LEU A 89 -9.00 7.93 10.56
N SER A 90 -8.69 8.83 9.62
CA SER A 90 -8.36 10.23 9.91
C SER A 90 -9.61 11.08 10.14
N GLU A 91 -10.68 10.89 9.36
CA GLU A 91 -11.96 11.60 9.51
C GLU A 91 -12.64 11.28 10.84
N THR A 92 -12.52 10.02 11.31
CA THR A 92 -13.02 9.61 12.63
C THR A 92 -12.30 10.35 13.77
N ARG A 93 -11.11 10.90 13.51
CA ARG A 93 -10.24 11.57 14.49
C ARG A 93 -10.45 13.09 14.58
N THR A 94 -11.00 13.73 13.56
CA THR A 94 -11.32 15.17 13.62
C THR A 94 -12.49 15.41 14.58
N PRO A 95 -12.30 16.11 15.72
CA PRO A 95 -13.42 16.52 16.54
C PRO A 95 -14.31 17.46 15.71
N ARG A 96 -15.60 17.16 15.61
CA ARG A 96 -16.58 18.14 15.10
C ARG A 96 -16.64 19.28 16.11
N TYR A 97 -15.87 20.34 15.89
CA TYR A 97 -15.94 21.56 16.68
C TYR A 97 -17.26 22.27 16.33
N GLY A 98 -18.34 21.89 17.01
CA GLY A 98 -19.70 22.35 16.71
C GLY A 98 -20.67 22.42 17.88
N ASP A 99 -20.35 21.85 19.05
CA ASP A 99 -21.25 21.82 20.22
C ASP A 99 -20.75 22.69 21.38
N ALA A 100 -20.07 23.80 21.09
CA ALA A 100 -19.90 24.88 22.06
C ALA A 100 -20.99 25.94 21.84
N GLN A 101 -22.22 25.66 22.29
CA GLN A 101 -23.17 26.73 22.60
C GLN A 101 -22.77 27.33 23.96
N PRO A 102 -22.43 28.62 24.05
CA PRO A 102 -22.35 29.27 25.35
C PRO A 102 -23.77 29.62 25.83
N VAL A 103 -24.11 29.14 27.03
CA VAL A 103 -25.17 29.70 27.89
C VAL A 103 -24.63 30.91 28.65
#